data_AF-A0A091QCL1-F1
#
_entry.id   AF-A0A091QCL1-F1
#
_cell.length_a   1.000
_cell.length_b   1.000
_cell.length_c   1.000
_cell.angle_alpha   90.00
_cell.angle_beta   90.00
_cell.angle_gamma   90.00
#
_symmetry.space_group_name_H-M   'P 1'
#
loop_
_entity.id
_entity.type
_entity.pdbx_description
1 polymer ?
#
loop_
_entity_poly.entity_id
_entity_poly.type
_entity_poly.pdbx_seq_one_letter_code
_entity_poly.pdbx_strand_id
1 'polypeptide(L)'
;MGKNYNKLKNTLRSLNLHTVCEEARCPNIGECWGGGEHATATATIMLMGDTCTRGCRFCSVKTAKAPPPLDPEAPYHTAEAIAAWGLDYVVLTSVDRD
;
A
#
# COMPACT_ATOMS: atom_id res chain seq x y z
N MET A 1 10.34 10.58 -11.72
CA MET A 1 9.81 9.99 -10.46
C MET A 1 10.15 10.95 -9.32
N GLY A 2 9.16 11.32 -8.49
CA GLY A 2 9.32 12.33 -7.43
C GLY A 2 10.26 11.88 -6.31
N LYS A 3 10.76 12.83 -5.51
CA LYS A 3 11.77 12.59 -4.46
C LYS A 3 11.32 11.56 -3.41
N ASN A 4 10.01 11.51 -3.11
CA ASN A 4 9.43 10.61 -2.12
C ASN A 4 9.13 9.19 -2.62
N TYR A 5 9.11 8.96 -3.93
CA TYR A 5 8.76 7.65 -4.50
C TYR A 5 9.67 6.52 -3.98
N ASN A 6 10.99 6.73 -4.02
CA ASN A 6 11.95 5.73 -3.57
C ASN A 6 11.90 5.53 -2.05
N LYS A 7 11.63 6.61 -1.29
CA LYS A 7 11.47 6.55 0.18
C LYS A 7 10.31 5.62 0.53
N LEU A 8 9.11 5.87 -0.01
CA LEU A 8 7.92 5.06 0.25
C LEU A 8 8.15 3.61 -0.18
N LYS A 9 8.67 3.40 -1.40
CA LYS A 9 8.96 2.07 -1.92
C LYS A 9 9.88 1.26 -1.01
N ASN A 10 10.93 1.88 -0.47
CA ASN A 10 11.88 1.19 0.39
C ASN A 10 11.28 0.89 1.76
N THR A 11 10.54 1.84 2.36
CA THR A 11 9.89 1.64 3.66
C THR A 11 8.83 0.54 3.61
N LEU A 12 8.03 0.47 2.55
CA LEU A 12 7.03 -0.59 2.37
C LEU A 12 7.68 -1.98 2.40
N ARG A 13 8.80 -2.14 1.71
CA ARG A 13 9.56 -3.39 1.67
C ARG A 13 10.23 -3.72 3.00
N SER A 14 10.76 -2.73 3.71
CA SER A 14 11.41 -2.97 5.02
C SER A 14 10.41 -3.35 6.11
N LEU A 15 9.18 -2.84 6.03
CA LEU A 15 8.13 -3.08 7.03
C LEU A 15 7.14 -4.18 6.62
N ASN A 16 7.42 -4.90 5.53
CA ASN A 16 6.57 -5.97 5.00
C ASN A 16 5.12 -5.51 4.77
N LEU A 17 4.95 -4.30 4.22
CA LEU A 17 3.65 -3.69 3.93
C LEU A 17 3.34 -3.71 2.44
N HIS A 18 2.05 -3.67 2.12
CA HIS A 18 1.55 -3.67 0.75
C HIS A 18 0.74 -2.40 0.46
N THR A 19 0.67 -2.02 -0.81
CA THR A 19 -0.15 -0.90 -1.27
C THR A 19 -0.98 -1.28 -2.46
N VAL A 20 -2.20 -0.76 -2.56
CA VAL A 20 -2.98 -0.91 -3.79
C VAL A 20 -2.33 -0.16 -4.95
N CYS A 21 -1.52 0.87 -4.65
CA CYS A 21 -0.78 1.62 -5.66
C CYS A 21 0.13 0.70 -6.50
N GLU A 22 0.85 -0.22 -5.84
CA GLU A 22 1.70 -1.20 -6.51
C GLU A 22 0.90 -2.43 -6.97
N GLU A 23 0.10 -3.03 -6.09
CA GLU A 23 -0.56 -4.32 -6.38
C GLU A 23 -1.64 -4.19 -7.48
N ALA A 24 -2.32 -3.04 -7.57
CA ALA A 24 -3.27 -2.77 -8.65
C ALA A 24 -2.65 -2.11 -9.89
N ARG A 25 -1.32 -1.89 -9.90
CA ARG A 25 -0.57 -1.25 -11.00
C ARG A 25 -1.10 0.14 -11.33
N CYS A 26 -1.29 0.97 -10.30
CA CYS A 26 -1.87 2.29 -10.46
C CYS A 26 -0.96 3.19 -11.32
N PRO A 27 -1.47 3.77 -12.43
CA PRO A 27 -0.67 4.65 -13.29
C PRO A 27 -0.27 5.96 -12.58
N ASN A 28 -0.99 6.34 -11.52
CA ASN A 28 -0.79 7.60 -10.80
C ASN A 28 0.20 7.49 -9.63
N ILE A 29 0.80 6.31 -9.39
CA ILE A 29 1.69 6.07 -8.24
C ILE A 29 2.83 7.09 -8.13
N GLY A 30 3.40 7.51 -9.26
CA GLY A 30 4.48 8.49 -9.30
C GLY A 30 4.06 9.90 -8.90
N GLU A 31 2.79 10.26 -9.16
CA GLU A 31 2.19 11.54 -8.76
C GLU A 31 1.80 11.50 -7.28
N CYS A 32 1.03 10.48 -6.88
CA CYS A 32 0.56 10.31 -5.51
C CYS A 32 1.71 10.25 -4.50
N TRP A 33 2.69 9.37 -4.73
CA TRP A 33 3.84 9.23 -3.84
C TRP A 33 4.87 10.33 -4.03
N GLY A 34 4.83 11.01 -5.17
CA GLY A 34 5.83 11.98 -5.57
C GLY A 34 5.81 13.22 -4.69
N GLY A 35 4.61 13.72 -4.36
CA GLY A 35 4.40 14.97 -3.61
C GLY A 35 5.17 16.15 -4.23
N GLY A 36 4.51 16.96 -5.05
CA GLY A 36 5.12 18.17 -5.62
C GLY A 36 5.07 19.35 -4.64
N GLU A 37 5.70 20.48 -5.00
CA GLU A 37 5.62 21.74 -4.24
C GLU A 37 4.17 22.29 -4.13
N HIS A 38 3.26 21.78 -4.99
CA HIS A 38 1.85 22.15 -5.08
C HIS A 38 0.90 20.94 -5.07
N ALA A 39 1.39 19.73 -4.81
CA ALA A 39 0.58 18.50 -4.92
C ALA A 39 0.68 17.67 -3.64
N THR A 40 -0.49 17.35 -3.07
CA THR A 40 -0.66 16.53 -1.87
C THR A 40 0.03 15.18 -2.00
N ALA A 41 0.94 14.87 -1.08
CA ALA A 41 1.56 13.56 -0.99
C ALA A 41 0.58 12.57 -0.36
N THR A 42 0.24 11.51 -1.09
CA THR A 42 -0.75 10.52 -0.65
C THR A 42 -0.33 9.09 -1.00
N ALA A 43 -0.70 8.15 -0.14
CA ALA A 43 -0.54 6.73 -0.38
C ALA A 43 -1.71 5.94 0.18
N THR A 44 -1.98 4.81 -0.47
CA THR A 44 -3.03 3.90 -0.04
C THR A 44 -2.41 2.58 0.41
N ILE A 45 -2.41 2.35 1.72
CA ILE A 45 -1.93 1.09 2.31
C ILE A 45 -3.00 0.02 2.15
N MET A 46 -2.59 -1.16 1.71
CA MET A 46 -3.44 -2.32 1.62
C MET A 46 -3.15 -3.25 2.80
N LEU A 47 -4.11 -3.32 3.71
CA LEU A 47 -4.08 -4.15 4.90
C LEU A 47 -4.35 -5.61 4.55
N MET A 48 -3.94 -6.51 5.46
CA MET A 48 -4.20 -7.95 5.38
C MET A 48 -3.50 -8.69 4.22
N GLY A 49 -2.45 -8.10 3.67
CA GLY A 49 -1.57 -8.71 2.66
C GLY A 49 -1.90 -8.29 1.22
N ASP A 50 -1.21 -8.90 0.26
CA ASP A 50 -1.36 -8.66 -1.19
C ASP A 50 -2.32 -9.60 -1.92
N THR A 51 -2.93 -10.53 -1.19
CA THR A 51 -3.67 -11.66 -1.77
C THR A 51 -5.08 -11.71 -1.20
N CYS A 52 -6.07 -11.59 -2.09
CA CYS A 52 -7.49 -11.62 -1.78
C CYS A 52 -8.07 -13.03 -1.92
N THR A 53 -9.04 -13.38 -1.08
CA THR A 53 -9.83 -14.61 -1.21
C THR A 53 -10.83 -14.57 -2.37
N ARG A 54 -11.22 -13.37 -2.81
CA ARG A 54 -12.16 -13.13 -3.92
C ARG A 54 -11.47 -12.75 -5.23
N GLY A 55 -11.92 -13.39 -6.31
CA GLY A 55 -11.42 -13.17 -7.67
C GLY A 55 -12.28 -12.21 -8.50
N CYS A 56 -12.34 -10.93 -8.11
CA CYS A 56 -13.09 -9.91 -8.85
C CYS A 56 -12.51 -9.71 -10.26
N ARG A 57 -13.33 -9.79 -11.31
CA ARG A 57 -12.89 -9.75 -12.72
C ARG A 57 -12.20 -8.45 -13.15
N PHE A 58 -12.39 -7.37 -12.41
CA PHE A 58 -11.79 -6.06 -12.67
C PHE A 58 -10.56 -5.78 -11.80
N CYS A 59 -10.28 -6.62 -10.79
CA CYS A 59 -9.25 -6.38 -9.79
C CYS A 59 -7.96 -7.10 -10.18
N SER A 60 -6.83 -6.36 -10.15
CA SER A 60 -5.51 -6.91 -10.47
C SER A 60 -4.78 -7.54 -9.28
N VAL A 61 -5.35 -7.44 -8.07
CA VAL A 61 -4.78 -7.99 -6.84
C VAL A 61 -4.72 -9.52 -6.93
N LYS A 62 -3.67 -10.13 -6.37
CA LYS A 62 -3.49 -11.59 -6.39
C LYS A 62 -4.69 -12.27 -5.74
N THR A 63 -5.08 -13.43 -6.26
CA THR A 63 -6.21 -14.20 -5.73
C THR A 63 -5.74 -15.58 -5.29
N ALA A 64 -6.08 -15.97 -4.06
CA ALA A 64 -5.88 -17.33 -3.56
C ALA A 64 -6.98 -17.70 -2.56
N LYS A 65 -7.48 -18.93 -2.63
CA LYS A 65 -8.50 -19.43 -1.67
C LYS A 65 -8.00 -19.47 -0.22
N ALA A 66 -6.70 -19.69 -0.04
CA ALA A 66 -6.08 -19.77 1.28
C ALA A 66 -4.81 -18.90 1.29
N PRO A 67 -4.94 -17.57 1.52
CA PRO A 67 -3.79 -16.69 1.60
C PRO A 67 -2.97 -16.95 2.87
N PRO A 68 -1.72 -16.44 2.96
CA PRO A 68 -0.90 -16.53 4.17
C PRO A 68 -1.61 -15.97 5.41
N PRO A 69 -1.25 -16.44 6.63
CA PRO A 69 -1.82 -15.91 7.87
C PRO A 69 -1.59 -14.40 8.01
N LEU A 70 -2.45 -13.74 8.79
CA LEU A 70 -2.29 -12.33 9.10
C LEU A 70 -1.02 -12.13 9.93
N ASP A 71 -0.28 -11.06 9.62
CA ASP A 71 0.81 -10.58 10.44
C ASP A 71 0.25 -9.77 11.62
N PRO A 72 0.41 -10.23 12.88
CA PRO A 72 -0.07 -9.51 14.06
C PRO A 72 0.61 -8.15 14.25
N GLU A 73 1.84 -7.97 13.75
CA GLU A 73 2.61 -6.73 13.88
C GLU A 73 2.27 -5.71 12.78
N ALA A 74 1.48 -6.10 11.76
CA ALA A 74 1.09 -5.22 10.66
C ALA A 74 0.49 -3.87 11.09
N PRO A 75 -0.34 -3.77 12.16
CA PRO A 75 -0.83 -2.48 12.64
C PRO A 75 0.30 -1.57 13.15
N TYR A 76 1.29 -2.14 13.84
CA TYR A 76 2.44 -1.38 14.36
C TYR A 76 3.35 -0.92 13.20
N HIS A 77 3.69 -1.83 12.29
CA HIS A 77 4.42 -1.49 11.06
C HIS A 77 3.71 -0.43 10.23
N THR A 78 2.38 -0.50 10.12
CA THR A 78 1.56 0.51 9.43
C THR A 78 1.68 1.88 10.10
N ALA A 79 1.58 1.95 11.43
CA ALA A 79 1.74 3.19 12.17
C ALA A 79 3.15 3.77 12.03
N GLU A 80 4.19 2.94 12.11
CA GLU A 80 5.58 3.34 11.89
C GLU A 80 5.79 3.92 10.49
N ALA A 81 5.24 3.25 9.47
CA ALA A 81 5.32 3.70 8.09
C ALA A 81 4.67 5.07 7.88
N ILE A 82 3.45 5.26 8.38
CA ILE A 82 2.70 6.52 8.28
C ILE A 82 3.47 7.66 8.98
N ALA A 83 3.99 7.41 10.18
CA ALA A 83 4.79 8.38 10.93
C ALA A 83 6.09 8.75 10.19
N ALA A 84 6.73 7.80 9.51
CA ALA A 84 7.98 8.03 8.79
C ALA A 84 7.81 8.76 7.46
N TRP A 85 6.67 8.61 6.78
CA TRP A 85 6.48 9.16 5.44
C TRP A 85 6.24 10.66 5.42
N GLY A 86 5.53 11.20 6.41
CA GLY A 86 5.12 12.60 6.43
C GLY A 86 4.18 12.94 5.27
N LEU A 87 3.23 12.04 4.98
CA LEU A 87 2.20 12.25 3.96
C LEU A 87 1.13 13.21 4.49
N ASP A 88 0.53 13.97 3.58
CA ASP A 88 -0.59 14.86 3.88
C ASP A 88 -1.89 14.07 4.10
N TYR A 89 -2.02 12.95 3.38
CA TYR A 89 -3.22 12.13 3.41
C TYR A 89 -2.89 10.65 3.24
N VAL A 90 -3.57 9.79 3.99
CA VAL A 90 -3.39 8.34 3.93
C VAL A 90 -4.75 7.68 3.77
N VAL A 91 -4.84 6.73 2.85
CA VAL A 91 -6.00 5.85 2.69
C VAL A 91 -5.63 4.47 3.19
N LEU A 92 -6.50 3.87 4.00
CA LEU A 92 -6.40 2.47 4.37
C LEU A 92 -7.48 1.69 3.62
N THR A 93 -7.07 0.61 2.96
CA THR A 93 -7.98 -0.35 2.32
C THR A 93 -7.54 -1.76 2.68
N SER A 94 -8.31 -2.78 2.30
CA SER A 94 -7.96 -4.17 2.58
C SER A 94 -8.40 -5.12 1.48
N VAL A 95 -7.81 -6.31 1.48
CA VAL A 95 -8.31 -7.46 0.72
C VAL A 95 -9.40 -8.20 1.50
N ASP A 96 -10.17 -9.07 0.84
CA ASP A 96 -11.10 -9.97 1.52
C ASP A 96 -10.35 -11.17 2.11
N ARG A 97 -10.71 -11.53 3.35
CA ARG A 97 -10.16 -12.65 4.14
C ARG A 97 -11.30 -13.56 4.62
N ASP A 98 -12.09 -14.03 3.66
CA ASP A 98 -13.23 -14.95 3.89
C ASP A 98 -12.79 -16.29 4.52
#